data_AF-A0A149VBM2-F1
#
_entry.id   AF-A0A149VBM2-F1
#
_cell.length_a   1.000
_cell.length_b   1.000
_cell.length_c   1.000
_cell.angle_alpha   90.00
_cell.angle_beta   90.00
_cell.angle_gamma   90.00
#
_symmetry.space_group_name_H-M   'P 1'
#
loop_
_entity.id
_entity.type
_entity.pdbx_description
1 polymer ?
#
loop_
_entity_poly.entity_id
_entity_poly.type
_entity_poly.pdbx_seq_one_letter_code
_entity_poly.pdbx_strand_id
1 'polypeptide(L)'
;VGLVFLAFVPGLGKRVLTTRANALNSDILAQIETVRIKGFALDLQSYHPGVNSVAIPWRDNGELRASICLTGPASKLPPHRRSRLAWMMMKHVERTDIQSC
;
A
#
# COMPACT_ATOMS: atom_id res chain seq x y z
N VAL A 1 -4.32 -2.45 -0.99
CA VAL A 1 -3.24 -3.33 -1.53
C VAL A 1 -2.81 -2.99 -2.96
N GLY A 2 -3.72 -2.80 -3.93
CA GLY A 2 -3.35 -2.56 -5.33
C GLY A 2 -2.35 -1.42 -5.56
N LEU A 3 -2.52 -0.30 -4.85
CA LEU A 3 -1.59 0.84 -4.89
C LEU A 3 -0.13 0.47 -4.55
N VAL A 4 0.10 -0.50 -3.66
CA VAL A 4 1.45 -0.99 -3.32
C VAL A 4 2.10 -1.63 -4.54
N PHE A 5 1.36 -2.48 -5.26
CA PHE A 5 1.86 -3.10 -6.49
C PHE A 5 2.10 -2.07 -7.60
N LEU A 6 1.17 -1.13 -7.80
CA LEU A 6 1.33 -0.08 -8.80
C LEU A 6 2.53 0.83 -8.52
N ALA A 7 2.86 1.06 -7.24
CA ALA A 7 4.00 1.87 -6.83
C ALA A 7 5.34 1.14 -6.96
N PHE A 8 5.40 -0.16 -6.68
CA PHE A 8 6.68 -0.86 -6.51
C PHE A 8 6.97 -1.97 -7.51
N VAL A 9 6.01 -2.43 -8.32
CA VAL A 9 6.30 -3.34 -9.44
C VAL A 9 6.66 -2.51 -10.68
N PRO A 10 7.91 -2.62 -11.20
CA PRO A 10 8.33 -1.85 -12.36
C PRO A 10 7.40 -2.08 -13.56
N GLY A 11 7.00 -0.99 -14.22
CA GLY A 11 6.16 -1.04 -15.42
C GLY A 11 4.68 -1.42 -15.20
N LEU A 12 4.31 -1.97 -14.04
CA LEU A 12 2.91 -2.38 -13.78
C LEU A 12 1.96 -1.19 -13.77
N GLY A 13 2.32 -0.10 -13.10
CA GLY A 13 1.52 1.13 -13.09
C GLY A 13 1.21 1.63 -14.50
N LYS A 14 2.25 1.73 -15.34
CA LYS A 14 2.11 2.13 -16.75
C LYS A 14 1.18 1.18 -17.51
N ARG A 15 1.38 -0.14 -17.39
CA ARG A 15 0.56 -1.15 -18.07
C ARG A 15 -0.91 -1.08 -17.67
N VAL A 16 -1.20 -0.98 -16.37
CA VAL A 16 -2.59 -0.90 -15.87
C VAL A 16 -3.25 0.40 -16.35
N LEU A 17 -2.53 1.53 -16.29
CA LEU A 17 -3.06 2.81 -16.75
C LEU A 17 -3.34 2.82 -18.25
N THR A 18 -2.51 2.15 -19.07
CA THR A 18 -2.77 2.05 -20.51
C THR A 18 -3.93 1.13 -20.86
N THR A 19 -4.18 0.07 -20.10
CA THR A 19 -5.21 -0.94 -20.43
C THR A 19 -6.54 -0.67 -19.73
N ARG A 20 -6.54 0.07 -18.62
CA ARG A 20 -7.72 0.33 -17.77
C ARG A 20 -7.85 1.79 -17.35
N ALA A 21 -7.44 2.72 -18.22
CA ALA A 21 -7.47 4.16 -17.95
C ALA A 21 -8.82 4.63 -17.36
N ASN A 22 -9.93 4.14 -17.91
CA ASN A 22 -11.29 4.55 -17.52
C ASN A 22 -11.78 3.93 -16.19
N ALA A 23 -11.07 2.91 -15.66
CA ALA A 23 -11.46 2.24 -14.41
C ALA A 23 -10.72 2.79 -13.18
N LEU A 24 -9.84 3.77 -13.38
CA LEU A 24 -9.03 4.37 -12.32
C LEU A 24 -9.41 5.85 -12.16
N ASN A 25 -9.32 6.34 -10.92
CA ASN A 25 -9.59 7.74 -10.63
C ASN A 25 -8.53 8.65 -11.29
N SER A 26 -8.90 9.91 -11.55
CA SER A 26 -7.99 10.93 -12.12
C SER A 26 -6.71 11.11 -11.29
N ASP A 27 -6.80 10.85 -10.00
CA ASP A 27 -5.74 11.12 -9.03
C ASP A 27 -4.82 9.92 -8.80
N ILE A 28 -5.00 8.83 -9.57
CA ILE A 28 -4.31 7.57 -9.32
C ILE A 28 -2.80 7.70 -9.41
N LEU A 29 -2.30 8.55 -10.31
CA LEU A 29 -0.87 8.84 -10.45
C LEU A 29 -0.31 9.51 -9.18
N ALA A 30 -1.03 10.49 -8.63
CA ALA A 30 -0.64 11.15 -7.39
C ALA A 30 -0.71 10.19 -6.19
N GLN A 31 -1.68 9.28 -6.17
CA GLN A 31 -1.78 8.24 -5.15
C GLN A 31 -0.61 7.26 -5.22
N ILE A 32 -0.27 6.79 -6.42
CA ILE A 32 0.90 5.92 -6.66
C ILE A 32 2.18 6.59 -6.17
N GLU A 33 2.40 7.87 -6.52
CA GLU A 33 3.59 8.61 -6.10
C GLU A 33 3.63 8.83 -4.59
N THR A 34 2.49 9.13 -3.98
CA THR A 34 2.38 9.22 -2.52
C THR A 34 2.78 7.91 -1.84
N VAL A 35 2.39 6.76 -2.39
CA VAL A 35 2.80 5.45 -1.86
C VAL A 35 4.30 5.22 -2.04
N ARG A 36 4.87 5.61 -3.18
CA ARG A 36 6.30 5.51 -3.45
C ARG A 36 7.13 6.32 -2.44
N ILE A 37 6.71 7.55 -2.14
CA ILE A 37 7.37 8.43 -1.17
C ILE A 37 7.20 7.92 0.28
N LYS A 38 6.00 7.49 0.66
CA LYS A 38 5.70 7.10 2.05
C LYS A 38 6.13 5.68 2.40
N GLY A 39 6.30 4.81 1.41
CA GLY A 39 6.57 3.38 1.62
C GLY A 39 5.33 2.53 1.89
N PHE A 40 4.13 3.12 2.00
CA PHE A 40 2.89 2.41 2.30
C PHE A 40 1.67 3.08 1.65
N ALA A 41 0.61 2.30 1.45
CA ALA A 41 -0.66 2.74 0.90
C ALA A 41 -1.72 2.93 2.00
N LEU A 42 -2.56 3.94 1.80
CA LEU A 42 -3.75 4.20 2.61
C LEU A 42 -4.99 4.04 1.75
N ASP A 43 -6.04 3.47 2.33
CA ASP A 43 -7.38 3.40 1.76
C ASP A 43 -8.35 4.03 2.75
N LEU A 44 -9.01 5.10 2.33
CA LEU A 44 -9.89 5.93 3.15
C LEU A 44 -11.32 5.74 2.68
N GLN A 45 -11.89 4.58 3.01
CA GLN A 45 -13.26 4.23 2.62
C GLN A 45 -13.48 4.14 1.10
N SER A 46 -12.42 4.14 0.29
CA SER A 46 -12.52 4.05 -1.17
C SER A 46 -12.89 2.65 -1.62
N TYR A 47 -12.46 1.62 -0.89
CA TYR A 47 -12.89 0.24 -1.11
C TYR A 47 -14.29 -0.05 -0.55
N HIS A 48 -14.58 0.42 0.67
CA HIS A 48 -15.88 0.24 1.32
C HIS A 48 -16.16 1.38 2.31
N PRO A 49 -17.37 1.98 2.29
CA PRO A 49 -17.79 2.99 3.26
C PRO A 49 -17.62 2.50 4.71
N GLY A 50 -17.13 3.36 5.60
CA GLY A 50 -16.92 3.04 7.01
C GLY A 50 -15.68 2.20 7.32
N VAL A 51 -14.88 1.82 6.30
CA VAL A 51 -13.66 1.02 6.47
C VAL A 51 -12.42 1.81 6.06
N ASN A 52 -11.39 1.78 6.90
CA ASN A 52 -10.07 2.28 6.54
C ASN A 52 -9.08 1.12 6.47
N SER A 53 -8.09 1.28 5.60
CA SER A 53 -7.03 0.28 5.45
C SER A 53 -5.66 0.94 5.34
N VAL A 54 -4.63 0.20 5.74
CA VAL A 54 -3.22 0.53 5.53
C VAL A 54 -2.50 -0.71 5.02
N ALA A 55 -1.73 -0.55 3.95
CA ALA A 55 -1.02 -1.65 3.32
C ALA A 55 0.45 -1.31 3.11
N ILE A 56 1.32 -2.25 3.45
CA ILE A 56 2.78 -2.13 3.29
C ILE A 56 3.27 -3.13 2.23
N PRO A 57 4.43 -2.88 1.60
CA PRO A 57 5.12 -3.89 0.82
C PRO A 57 5.73 -4.96 1.73
N TRP A 58 5.71 -6.21 1.28
CA TRP A 58 6.60 -7.26 1.77
C TRP A 58 7.53 -7.66 0.63
N ARG A 59 8.84 -7.59 0.90
CA ARG A 59 9.88 -7.82 -0.10
C ARG A 59 10.68 -9.06 0.25
N ASP A 60 11.16 -9.72 -0.77
CA ASP A 60 12.14 -10.79 -0.66
C ASP A 60 13.25 -10.48 -1.65
N ASN A 61 14.50 -10.43 -1.19
CA ASN A 61 15.66 -10.01 -1.99
C ASN A 61 15.44 -8.68 -2.75
N GLY A 62 14.75 -7.72 -2.10
CA GLY A 62 14.45 -6.40 -2.68
C GLY A 62 13.25 -6.38 -3.64
N GLU A 63 12.77 -7.54 -4.10
CA GLU A 63 11.61 -7.64 -4.98
C GLU A 63 10.30 -7.65 -4.20
N LEU A 64 9.27 -6.92 -4.66
CA LEU A 64 7.95 -6.96 -4.05
C LEU A 64 7.30 -8.32 -4.33
N ARG A 65 7.12 -9.14 -3.28
CA ARG A 65 6.43 -10.44 -3.37
C ARG A 65 4.97 -10.38 -2.95
N ALA A 66 4.68 -9.59 -1.93
CA ALA A 66 3.32 -9.46 -1.42
C ALA A 66 3.05 -8.05 -0.87
N SER A 67 1.80 -7.81 -0.52
CA SER A 67 1.41 -6.65 0.28
C SER A 67 0.65 -7.12 1.50
N ILE A 68 1.05 -6.63 2.67
CA ILE A 68 0.38 -6.93 3.93
C ILE A 68 -0.56 -5.77 4.23
N CYS A 69 -1.84 -6.07 4.46
CA CYS A 69 -2.88 -5.08 4.68
C CYS A 69 -3.53 -5.27 6.05
N LEU A 70 -3.69 -4.17 6.78
CA LEU A 70 -4.52 -4.12 7.97
C LEU A 70 -5.73 -3.24 7.67
N THR A 71 -6.92 -3.81 7.91
CA THR A 71 -8.21 -3.21 7.58
C THR A 71 -9.12 -3.23 8.81
N GLY A 72 -9.95 -2.21 8.97
CA GLY A 72 -10.92 -2.18 10.07
C GLY A 72 -11.82 -0.95 10.03
N PRO A 73 -12.75 -0.83 10.99
CA PRO A 73 -13.68 0.29 11.06
C PRO A 73 -12.94 1.63 11.10
N ALA A 74 -13.42 2.61 10.34
CA ALA A 74 -12.81 3.94 10.26
C ALA A 74 -12.69 4.59 11.66
N SER A 75 -13.66 4.36 12.55
CA SER A 75 -13.65 4.80 13.94
C SER A 75 -12.50 4.21 14.77
N LYS A 76 -12.04 2.98 14.44
CA LYS A 76 -10.92 2.30 15.12
C LYS A 76 -9.58 2.55 14.43
N LEU A 77 -9.59 3.10 13.21
CA LEU A 77 -8.40 3.42 12.41
C LEU A 77 -8.36 4.90 11.99
N PRO A 78 -8.29 5.83 12.96
CA PRO A 78 -8.06 7.25 12.69
C PRO A 78 -6.65 7.50 12.11
N PRO A 79 -6.41 8.68 11.50
CA PRO A 79 -5.17 8.96 10.76
C PRO A 79 -3.88 8.67 11.55
N HIS A 80 -3.77 9.14 12.80
CA HIS A 80 -2.58 8.94 13.63
C HIS A 80 -2.30 7.45 13.92
N ARG A 81 -3.35 6.63 14.14
CA ARG A 81 -3.19 5.20 14.37
C ARG A 81 -2.75 4.47 13.11
N ARG A 82 -3.27 4.82 11.94
CA ARG A 82 -2.89 4.16 10.68
C ARG A 82 -1.42 4.38 10.35
N SER A 83 -0.92 5.61 10.43
CA SER A 83 0.50 5.89 10.14
C SER A 83 1.42 5.15 11.11
N ARG A 84 1.06 5.11 12.39
CA ARG A 84 1.79 4.34 13.40
C ARG A 84 1.77 2.83 13.11
N LEU A 85 0.62 2.28 12.72
CA LEU A 85 0.49 0.87 12.34
C LEU A 85 1.32 0.55 11.09
N ALA A 86 1.30 1.41 10.07
CA ALA A 86 2.15 1.27 8.88
C ALA A 86 3.63 1.13 9.28
N TRP A 87 4.10 2.05 10.13
CA TRP A 87 5.47 2.04 10.62
C TRP A 87 5.80 0.78 11.42
N MET A 88 4.91 0.36 12.32
CA MET A 88 5.10 -0.87 13.10
C MET A 88 5.14 -2.13 12.22
N MET A 89 4.29 -2.19 11.19
CA MET A 89 4.26 -3.29 10.23
C MET A 89 5.54 -3.32 9.39
N MET A 90 6.00 -2.16 8.88
CA MET A 90 7.24 -2.08 8.09
C MET A 90 8.45 -2.54 8.90
N LYS A 91 8.56 -2.08 10.16
CA LYS A 91 9.62 -2.50 11.08
C LYS A 91 9.61 -4.00 11.39
N HIS A 92 8.43 -4.63 11.41
CA HIS A 92 8.34 -6.08 11.61
C HIS A 92 8.81 -6.85 10.39
N VAL A 93 8.39 -6.42 9.20
CA VAL A 93 8.78 -7.07 7.94
C VAL A 93 10.29 -6.99 7.72
N GLU A 94 10.91 -5.83 7.94
CA GLU A 94 12.37 -5.66 7.81
C GLU A 94 13.16 -6.65 8.68
N ARG A 95 12.66 -6.99 9.87
CA ARG A 95 13.32 -7.93 10.78
C ARG A 95 13.21 -9.38 10.30
N THR A 96 12.07 -9.75 9.73
CA THR A 96 11.85 -11.08 9.18
C THR A 96 12.77 -11.34 7.99
N ASP A 97 12.99 -10.32 7.16
CA ASP A 97 13.89 -10.40 6.01
C ASP A 97 15.36 -10.62 6.45
N ILE A 98 15.77 -10.10 7.62
CA ILE A 98 17.12 -10.30 8.18
C ILE A 98 17.29 -11.69 8.81
N GLN A 99 16.24 -12.25 9.41
CA GLN A 99 16.30 -13.56 10.10
C GLN A 99 16.24 -14.75 9.14
N SER A 100 15.98 -14.53 7.86
CA SER A 100 15.85 -15.57 6.85
C SER A 100 17.16 -15.84 6.09
N CYS A 101 18.27 -15.21 6.49
CA CYS A 101 19.62 -15.41 5.97
C CYS A 101 20.47 -16.34 6.85
#